data_AF-A0A146LVZ3-F1
#
_entry.id   AF-A0A146LVZ3-F1
#
_cell.length_a   1.000
_cell.length_b   1.000
_cell.length_c   1.000
_cell.angle_alpha   90.00
_cell.angle_beta   90.00
_cell.angle_gamma   90.00
#
_symmetry.space_group_name_H-M   'P 1'
#
loop_
_entity.id
_entity.type
_entity.pdbx_description
1 polymer ?
#
loop_
_entity_poly.entity_id
_entity_poly.type
_entity_poly.pdbx_seq_one_letter_code
_entity_poly.pdbx_strand_id
1 'polypeptide(L)'
;MKVSEWEKIVLVWVNALKLTDDQISDISELHKSDFFLNLIACLGKPVNREEIEDEGAILTEVKSILEEEFKGFTVVDGLWDNYETTLVTSLLLLLSAFKCHDLRTPLYSLCGETQLVIQSFIQKFISIHKFTPLEQISRQLLITSLTDLCTDDDDCPSEAECSEIESSPPKRLLSPLKNMNSPELQRHGQAKVKSLECQLELLSWDKQHLVEEVDILKADLSDLR
;
A
#
# COMPACT_ATOMS: atom_id res chain seq x y z
N MET A 1 -3.41 17.85 -5.51
CA MET A 1 -2.40 17.27 -4.61
C MET A 1 -1.01 17.49 -5.20
N LYS A 2 -0.19 18.34 -4.58
CA LYS A 2 1.27 18.24 -4.79
C LYS A 2 1.73 16.92 -4.15
N VAL A 3 2.85 16.34 -4.59
CA VAL A 3 3.41 15.11 -3.98
C VAL A 3 3.50 15.18 -2.45
N SER A 4 3.61 16.39 -1.88
CA SER A 4 3.54 16.70 -0.45
C SER A 4 2.28 16.25 0.29
N GLU A 5 1.13 16.17 -0.38
CA GLU A 5 -0.10 15.70 0.26
C GLU A 5 -0.16 14.15 0.20
N TRP A 6 0.34 13.53 -0.87
CA TRP A 6 0.49 12.07 -0.93
C TRP A 6 1.53 11.56 0.06
N GLU A 7 2.60 12.32 0.30
CA GLU A 7 3.58 12.08 1.37
C GLU A 7 2.92 11.86 2.73
N LYS A 8 1.88 12.64 3.07
CA LYS A 8 1.11 12.44 4.32
C LYS A 8 0.38 11.09 4.33
N ILE A 9 -0.22 10.69 3.22
CA ILE A 9 -0.89 9.39 3.07
C ILE A 9 0.13 8.26 3.23
N VAL A 10 1.31 8.41 2.64
CA VAL A 10 2.42 7.44 2.78
C VAL A 10 2.84 7.33 4.24
N LEU A 11 3.03 8.45 4.95
CA LEU A 11 3.38 8.43 6.37
C LEU A 11 2.32 7.74 7.24
N VAL A 12 1.04 7.98 6.97
CA VAL A 12 -0.05 7.29 7.69
C VAL A 12 -0.02 5.79 7.38
N TRP A 13 0.21 5.40 6.13
CA TRP A 13 0.32 3.98 5.75
C TRP A 13 1.53 3.31 6.41
N VAL A 14 2.71 3.91 6.31
CA VAL A 14 3.95 3.44 6.96
C VAL A 14 3.72 3.15 8.44
N ASN A 15 3.17 4.12 9.18
CA ASN A 15 2.92 3.98 10.61
C ASN A 15 1.85 2.93 10.94
N ALA A 16 0.88 2.72 10.06
CA ALA A 16 -0.13 1.68 10.24
C ALA A 16 0.46 0.27 10.23
N LEU A 17 1.55 0.05 9.49
CA LEU A 17 2.21 -1.26 9.41
C LEU A 17 2.93 -1.65 10.72
N LYS A 18 3.20 -0.69 11.62
CA LYS A 18 3.89 -0.91 12.90
C LYS A 18 5.20 -1.69 12.75
N LEU A 19 5.95 -1.35 11.70
CA LEU A 19 7.26 -1.95 11.40
C LEU A 19 8.41 -1.23 12.13
N THR A 20 8.11 -0.23 12.94
CA THR A 20 9.08 0.47 13.79
C THR A 20 8.51 0.62 15.19
N ASP A 21 9.39 0.69 16.19
CA ASP A 21 8.98 0.92 17.57
C ASP A 21 8.43 2.35 17.77
N ASP A 22 9.04 3.31 17.09
CA ASP A 22 8.67 4.72 17.12
C ASP A 22 7.82 5.11 15.90
N GLN A 23 6.93 6.10 16.11
CA GLN A 23 6.15 6.72 15.05
C GLN A 23 7.04 7.58 14.17
N ILE A 24 6.96 7.39 12.86
CA ILE A 24 7.68 8.16 11.84
C ILE A 24 6.89 9.43 11.54
N SER A 25 7.50 10.58 11.82
CA SER A 25 6.84 11.89 11.73
C SER A 25 7.15 12.64 10.43
N ASP A 26 8.29 12.33 9.82
CA ASP A 26 8.77 12.94 8.57
C ASP A 26 9.27 11.85 7.63
N ILE A 27 9.02 11.99 6.31
CA ILE A 27 9.38 10.98 5.33
C ILE A 27 10.90 10.75 5.26
N SER A 28 11.71 11.76 5.57
CA SER A 28 13.17 11.67 5.61
C SER A 28 13.70 10.78 6.74
N GLU A 29 12.88 10.48 7.75
CA GLU A 29 13.24 9.56 8.84
C GLU A 29 13.22 8.10 8.39
N LEU A 30 12.55 7.77 7.28
CA LEU A 30 12.49 6.39 6.77
C LEU A 30 13.87 5.80 6.52
N HIS A 31 14.82 6.62 6.04
CA HIS A 31 16.21 6.21 5.76
C HIS A 31 17.00 5.86 7.01
N LYS A 32 16.60 6.43 8.16
CA LYS A 32 17.27 6.31 9.45
C LYS A 32 16.61 5.29 10.36
N SER A 33 15.40 4.90 10.02
CA SER A 33 14.61 3.93 10.76
C SER A 33 14.87 2.51 10.23
N ASP A 34 14.53 1.52 11.06
CA ASP A 34 14.52 0.11 10.66
C ASP A 34 13.36 -0.23 9.70
N PHE A 35 12.53 0.75 9.30
CA PHE A 35 11.31 0.52 8.53
C PHE A 35 11.55 -0.29 7.26
N PHE A 36 12.49 0.14 6.41
CA PHE A 36 12.75 -0.57 5.15
C PHE A 36 13.30 -1.97 5.39
N LEU A 37 14.18 -2.15 6.36
CA LEU A 37 14.70 -3.47 6.73
C LEU A 37 13.59 -4.41 7.18
N ASN A 38 12.69 -3.92 8.04
CA ASN A 38 11.55 -4.69 8.51
C ASN A 38 10.56 -4.99 7.39
N LEU A 39 10.30 -4.03 6.50
CA LEU A 39 9.42 -4.24 5.35
C LEU A 39 9.99 -5.29 4.38
N ILE A 40 11.29 -5.22 4.08
CA ILE A 40 11.98 -6.18 3.21
C ILE A 40 11.96 -7.59 3.83
N ALA A 41 12.18 -7.69 5.15
CA ALA A 41 12.08 -8.96 5.86
C ALA A 41 10.65 -9.54 5.77
N CYS A 42 9.61 -8.70 5.91
CA CYS A 42 8.22 -9.13 5.75
C CYS A 42 7.87 -9.56 4.31
N LEU A 43 8.62 -9.09 3.30
CA LEU A 43 8.51 -9.56 1.91
C LEU A 43 9.22 -10.90 1.68
N GLY A 44 9.81 -11.51 2.72
CA GLY A 44 10.52 -12.79 2.64
C GLY A 44 11.91 -12.70 2.01
N LYS A 45 12.45 -11.49 1.83
CA LYS A 45 13.81 -11.27 1.33
C LYS A 45 14.80 -11.34 2.53
N PRO A 46 15.96 -11.99 2.36
CA PRO A 46 16.93 -12.11 3.43
C PRO A 46 17.53 -10.73 3.76
N VAL A 47 17.40 -10.30 5.02
CA VAL A 47 17.99 -9.05 5.51
C VAL A 47 19.13 -9.39 6.45
N ASN A 48 20.36 -9.15 6.02
CA ASN A 48 21.52 -9.28 6.90
C ASN A 48 21.81 -7.94 7.60
N ARG A 49 21.20 -7.75 8.77
CA ARG A 49 21.38 -6.51 9.55
C ARG A 49 22.84 -6.25 9.95
N GLU A 50 23.68 -7.28 10.01
CA GLU A 50 25.09 -7.14 10.38
C GLU A 50 25.95 -6.57 9.25
N GLU A 51 25.52 -6.72 7.98
CA GLU A 51 26.23 -6.19 6.80
C GLU A 51 25.72 -4.81 6.38
N ILE A 52 24.56 -4.39 6.89
CA ILE A 52 23.95 -3.09 6.61
C ILE A 52 24.45 -2.10 7.67
N GLU A 53 25.67 -1.60 7.46
CA GLU A 53 26.34 -0.70 8.39
C GLU A 53 25.98 0.78 8.18
N ASP A 54 25.42 1.17 7.03
CA ASP A 54 25.09 2.56 6.70
C ASP A 54 23.75 2.75 5.95
N GLU A 55 23.25 3.99 5.95
CA GLU A 55 22.02 4.39 5.23
C GLU A 55 22.11 4.06 3.73
N GLY A 56 23.29 4.14 3.12
CA GLY A 56 23.50 3.90 1.70
C GLY A 56 23.29 2.44 1.28
N ALA A 57 23.65 1.49 2.16
CA ALA A 57 23.40 0.07 1.97
C ALA A 57 21.89 -0.24 1.95
N ILE A 58 21.11 0.37 2.85
CA ILE A 58 19.64 0.24 2.87
C ILE A 58 19.02 0.70 1.55
N LEU A 59 19.42 1.88 1.08
CA LEU A 59 18.88 2.45 -0.17
C LEU A 59 19.25 1.58 -1.38
N THR A 60 20.44 0.98 -1.37
CA THR A 60 20.90 0.09 -2.43
C THR A 60 20.10 -1.22 -2.45
N GLU A 61 19.79 -1.78 -1.29
CA GLU A 61 18.96 -2.99 -1.19
C GLU A 61 17.53 -2.72 -1.67
N VAL A 62 16.92 -1.61 -1.21
CA VAL A 62 15.61 -1.18 -1.69
C VAL A 62 15.60 -0.98 -3.20
N LYS A 63 16.63 -0.31 -3.74
CA LYS A 63 16.78 -0.10 -5.18
C LYS A 63 16.86 -1.44 -5.92
N SER A 64 17.65 -2.39 -5.45
CA SER A 64 17.79 -3.72 -6.06
C SER A 64 16.44 -4.45 -6.12
N ILE A 65 15.66 -4.41 -5.04
CA ILE A 65 14.32 -5.02 -5.01
C ILE A 65 13.38 -4.35 -6.00
N LEU A 66 13.39 -3.01 -6.07
CA LEU A 66 12.54 -2.30 -7.02
C LEU A 66 12.94 -2.56 -8.48
N GLU A 67 14.23 -2.65 -8.78
CA GLU A 67 14.71 -2.97 -10.14
C GLU A 67 14.37 -4.42 -10.56
N GLU A 68 14.35 -5.36 -9.60
CA GLU A 68 13.92 -6.74 -9.82
C GLU A 68 12.41 -6.83 -10.15
N GLU A 69 11.58 -6.17 -9.32
CA GLU A 69 10.12 -6.29 -9.37
C GLU A 69 9.46 -5.32 -10.36
N PHE A 70 10.06 -4.13 -10.55
CA PHE A 70 9.55 -3.03 -11.37
C PHE A 70 10.62 -2.55 -12.35
N LYS A 71 11.02 -3.40 -13.30
CA LYS A 71 12.05 -3.12 -14.33
C LYS A 71 11.84 -1.82 -15.12
N GLY A 72 10.59 -1.35 -15.24
CA GLY A 72 10.23 -0.08 -15.88
C GLY A 72 10.45 1.17 -15.01
N PHE A 73 10.74 1.01 -13.72
CA PHE A 73 10.93 2.10 -12.77
C PHE A 73 12.42 2.38 -12.53
N THR A 74 12.84 3.61 -12.83
CA THR A 74 14.22 4.05 -12.57
C THR A 74 14.27 4.83 -11.26
N VAL A 75 15.00 4.27 -10.30
CA VAL A 75 15.33 4.89 -9.01
C VAL A 75 16.54 5.81 -9.20
N VAL A 76 16.52 6.99 -8.56
CA VAL A 76 17.64 7.93 -8.63
C VAL A 76 18.83 7.42 -7.81
N ASP A 77 20.04 7.61 -8.33
CA ASP A 77 21.29 7.27 -7.63
C ASP A 77 21.60 8.25 -6.48
N GLY A 78 22.12 7.73 -5.37
CA GLY A 78 22.55 8.52 -4.21
C GLY A 78 21.48 8.68 -3.14
N LEU A 79 21.62 9.71 -2.30
CA LEU A 79 20.65 10.01 -1.24
C LEU A 79 19.34 10.54 -1.84
N TRP A 80 18.23 9.98 -1.40
CA TRP A 80 16.91 10.38 -1.84
C TRP A 80 16.44 11.63 -1.10
N ASP A 81 15.83 12.56 -1.84
CA ASP A 81 15.06 13.64 -1.26
C ASP A 81 13.67 13.15 -0.85
N ASN A 82 12.88 13.99 -0.17
CA ASN A 82 11.54 13.63 0.27
C ASN A 82 10.64 13.17 -0.89
N TYR A 83 10.83 13.76 -2.07
CA TYR A 83 10.10 13.40 -3.27
C TYR A 83 10.40 11.97 -3.73
N GLU A 84 11.68 11.65 -3.90
CA GLU A 84 12.13 10.31 -4.30
C GLU A 84 11.74 9.28 -3.24
N THR A 85 11.94 9.60 -1.96
CA THR A 85 11.57 8.76 -0.83
C THR A 85 10.09 8.43 -0.86
N THR A 86 9.24 9.43 -1.14
CA THR A 86 7.78 9.24 -1.25
C THR A 86 7.44 8.28 -2.39
N LEU A 87 8.04 8.44 -3.58
CA LEU A 87 7.77 7.59 -4.73
C LEU A 87 8.23 6.14 -4.50
N VAL A 88 9.45 5.97 -4.02
CA VAL A 88 10.04 4.66 -3.72
C VAL A 88 9.23 3.94 -2.65
N THR A 89 8.89 4.63 -1.56
CA THR A 89 8.08 4.06 -0.48
C THR A 89 6.70 3.68 -0.98
N SER A 90 6.08 4.49 -1.85
CA SER A 90 4.77 4.16 -2.45
C SER A 90 4.79 2.87 -3.25
N LEU A 91 5.86 2.62 -4.00
CA LEU A 91 6.02 1.38 -4.76
C LEU A 91 6.30 0.17 -3.87
N LEU A 92 7.13 0.32 -2.85
CA LEU A 92 7.36 -0.74 -1.88
C LEU A 92 6.08 -1.11 -1.12
N LEU A 93 5.31 -0.10 -0.71
CA LEU A 93 4.01 -0.31 -0.07
C LEU A 93 3.02 -0.99 -1.01
N LEU A 94 3.00 -0.61 -2.30
CA LEU A 94 2.21 -1.31 -3.32
C LEU A 94 2.63 -2.78 -3.49
N LEU A 95 3.93 -3.03 -3.60
CA LEU A 95 4.49 -4.38 -3.69
C LEU A 95 4.09 -5.22 -2.47
N SER A 96 4.21 -4.63 -1.28
CA SER A 96 3.82 -5.26 -0.01
C SER A 96 2.33 -5.58 0.03
N ALA A 97 1.51 -4.68 -0.51
CA ALA A 97 0.08 -4.89 -0.61
C ALA A 97 -0.26 -6.03 -1.57
N PHE A 98 0.52 -6.25 -2.64
CA PHE A 98 0.29 -7.42 -3.48
C PHE A 98 0.78 -8.70 -2.81
N LYS A 99 2.02 -8.72 -2.31
CA LYS A 99 2.66 -9.96 -1.86
C LYS A 99 2.25 -10.46 -0.48
N CYS A 100 1.78 -9.58 0.41
CA CYS A 100 1.51 -9.97 1.80
C CYS A 100 0.13 -9.50 2.28
N HIS A 101 -0.71 -10.45 2.71
CA HIS A 101 -2.01 -10.14 3.31
C HIS A 101 -1.85 -9.45 4.68
N ASP A 102 -0.85 -9.85 5.47
CA ASP A 102 -0.61 -9.27 6.79
C ASP A 102 -0.21 -7.79 6.71
N LEU A 103 0.42 -7.36 5.61
CA LEU A 103 0.74 -5.95 5.35
C LEU A 103 -0.45 -5.15 4.76
N ARG A 104 -1.50 -5.81 4.27
CA ARG A 104 -2.77 -5.17 3.89
C ARG A 104 -3.71 -4.96 5.06
N THR A 105 -3.70 -5.88 6.02
CA THR A 105 -4.68 -5.91 7.12
C THR A 105 -4.70 -4.61 7.95
N PRO A 106 -3.56 -3.96 8.25
CA PRO A 106 -3.54 -2.71 8.99
C PRO A 106 -4.24 -1.54 8.29
N LEU A 107 -4.40 -1.58 6.96
CA LEU A 107 -5.13 -0.55 6.21
C LEU A 107 -6.60 -0.44 6.62
N TYR A 108 -7.19 -1.51 7.15
CA TYR A 108 -8.58 -1.50 7.65
C TYR A 108 -8.75 -0.76 8.97
N SER A 109 -7.65 -0.42 9.65
CA SER A 109 -7.66 0.37 10.89
C SER A 109 -7.52 1.88 10.66
N LEU A 110 -7.23 2.30 9.42
CA LEU A 110 -7.12 3.70 9.05
C LEU A 110 -8.48 4.39 8.98
N CYS A 111 -8.48 5.72 9.04
CA CYS A 111 -9.70 6.50 8.82
C CYS A 111 -10.24 6.23 7.40
N GLY A 112 -11.56 6.31 7.25
CA GLY A 112 -12.24 5.90 6.01
C GLY A 112 -11.74 6.64 4.78
N GLU A 113 -11.39 7.92 4.90
CA GLU A 113 -10.87 8.73 3.79
C GLU A 113 -9.48 8.26 3.33
N THR A 114 -8.52 8.15 4.24
CA THR A 114 -7.18 7.63 3.91
C THR A 114 -7.26 6.20 3.37
N GLN A 115 -8.10 5.36 3.96
CA GLN A 115 -8.33 4.01 3.47
C GLN A 115 -8.84 4.00 2.03
N LEU A 116 -9.82 4.83 1.69
CA LEU A 116 -10.38 4.92 0.34
C LEU A 116 -9.34 5.43 -0.67
N VAL A 117 -8.49 6.38 -0.27
CA VAL A 117 -7.40 6.90 -1.11
C VAL A 117 -6.37 5.81 -1.41
N ILE A 118 -5.90 5.09 -0.38
CA ILE A 118 -4.96 3.97 -0.54
C ILE A 118 -5.58 2.84 -1.36
N GLN A 119 -6.84 2.49 -1.12
CA GLN A 119 -7.54 1.47 -1.90
C GLN A 119 -7.72 1.88 -3.36
N SER A 120 -8.01 3.16 -3.62
CA SER A 120 -8.13 3.68 -4.98
C SER A 120 -6.79 3.63 -5.71
N PHE A 121 -5.69 3.93 -5.00
CA PHE A 121 -4.34 3.76 -5.52
C PHE A 121 -4.05 2.30 -5.88
N ILE A 122 -4.24 1.36 -4.96
CA ILE A 122 -4.04 -0.07 -5.21
C ILE A 122 -4.92 -0.55 -6.38
N GLN A 123 -6.21 -0.20 -6.39
CA GLN A 123 -7.16 -0.61 -7.42
C GLN A 123 -6.77 -0.10 -8.81
N LYS A 124 -6.20 1.10 -8.89
CA LYS A 124 -5.70 1.65 -10.15
C LYS A 124 -4.58 0.78 -10.70
N PHE A 125 -3.63 0.37 -9.86
CA PHE A 125 -2.56 -0.53 -10.28
C PHE A 125 -3.05 -1.95 -10.58
N ILE A 126 -4.03 -2.48 -9.86
CA ILE A 126 -4.69 -3.75 -10.23
C ILE A 126 -5.33 -3.64 -11.62
N SER A 127 -6.02 -2.54 -11.89
CA SER A 127 -6.71 -2.32 -13.16
C SER A 127 -5.74 -2.14 -14.33
N ILE A 128 -4.62 -1.44 -14.10
CA ILE A 128 -3.53 -1.34 -15.07
C ILE A 128 -2.86 -2.70 -15.26
N HIS A 129 -2.69 -3.48 -14.18
CA HIS A 129 -2.02 -4.76 -14.20
C HIS A 129 -2.71 -5.80 -15.10
N LYS A 130 -4.02 -5.68 -15.28
CA LYS A 130 -4.77 -6.49 -16.27
C LYS A 130 -4.21 -6.38 -17.69
N PHE A 131 -3.53 -5.28 -18.02
CA PHE A 131 -2.97 -4.99 -19.34
C PHE A 131 -1.46 -4.74 -19.33
N THR A 132 -0.86 -4.53 -18.17
CA THR A 132 0.55 -4.15 -18.01
C THR A 132 1.17 -4.93 -16.86
N PRO A 133 2.06 -5.91 -17.12
CA PRO A 133 2.75 -6.63 -16.06
C PRO A 133 3.38 -5.69 -15.02
N LEU A 134 3.45 -6.13 -13.76
CA LEU A 134 4.01 -5.37 -12.63
C LEU A 134 5.40 -4.82 -12.97
N GLU A 135 6.21 -5.63 -13.66
CA GLU A 135 7.55 -5.28 -14.15
C GLU A 135 7.58 -4.04 -15.07
N GLN A 136 6.47 -3.69 -15.72
CA GLN A 136 6.38 -2.58 -16.67
C GLN A 136 5.85 -1.28 -16.03
N ILE A 137 5.56 -1.28 -14.73
CA ILE A 137 5.19 -0.05 -14.02
C ILE A 137 6.38 0.91 -14.09
N SER A 138 6.15 2.06 -14.72
CA SER A 138 7.16 3.10 -14.89
C SER A 138 6.97 4.26 -13.92
N ARG A 139 8.03 5.05 -13.74
CA ARG A 139 7.99 6.27 -12.94
C ARG A 139 6.91 7.24 -13.40
N GLN A 140 6.75 7.39 -14.72
CA GLN A 140 5.70 8.23 -15.29
C GLN A 140 4.31 7.71 -14.93
N LEU A 141 4.10 6.38 -14.99
CA LEU A 141 2.82 5.78 -14.63
C LEU A 141 2.49 5.99 -13.15
N LEU A 142 3.49 5.87 -12.26
CA LEU A 142 3.33 6.17 -10.85
C LEU A 142 2.92 7.63 -10.64
N ILE A 143 3.67 8.57 -11.20
CA ILE A 143 3.38 10.00 -11.05
C ILE A 143 1.98 10.35 -11.59
N THR A 144 1.62 9.87 -12.78
CA THR A 144 0.28 10.08 -13.35
C THR A 144 -0.79 9.46 -12.45
N SER A 145 -0.54 8.26 -11.92
CA SER A 145 -1.48 7.59 -11.04
C SER A 145 -1.74 8.34 -9.75
N LEU A 146 -0.68 8.86 -9.13
CA LEU A 146 -0.76 9.71 -7.96
C LEU A 146 -1.53 11.00 -8.28
N THR A 147 -1.20 11.66 -9.39
CA THR A 147 -1.84 12.93 -9.81
C THR A 147 -3.34 12.77 -10.06
N ASP A 148 -3.78 11.67 -10.66
CA ASP A 148 -5.21 11.43 -10.96
C ASP A 148 -6.06 11.08 -9.73
N LEU A 149 -5.44 10.60 -8.64
CA LEU A 149 -6.14 10.33 -7.37
C LEU A 149 -6.47 11.63 -6.62
N CYS A 150 -6.01 12.75 -7.16
CA CYS A 150 -6.17 14.06 -6.61
C CYS A 150 -7.37 14.73 -7.27
N THR A 151 -8.46 14.92 -6.53
CA THR A 151 -9.50 15.85 -6.94
C THR A 151 -9.09 17.27 -6.58
N ASP A 152 -9.42 18.26 -7.42
CA ASP A 152 -9.11 19.70 -7.22
C ASP A 152 -9.87 20.34 -6.04
N ASP A 153 -10.60 19.56 -5.25
CA ASP A 153 -11.32 20.04 -4.07
C ASP A 153 -10.40 19.96 -2.84
N ASP A 154 -10.14 21.12 -2.24
CA ASP A 154 -9.31 21.41 -1.04
C ASP A 154 -9.70 20.67 0.26
N ASP A 155 -10.55 19.64 0.19
CA ASP A 155 -10.92 18.80 1.33
C ASP A 155 -9.82 17.77 1.61
N CYS A 156 -8.67 18.29 2.05
CA CYS A 156 -7.64 17.50 2.70
C CYS A 156 -8.23 16.94 4.01
N PRO A 157 -8.02 15.65 4.35
CA PRO A 157 -8.30 15.16 5.70
C PRO A 157 -7.33 15.85 6.65
N SER A 158 -7.73 17.00 7.20
CA SER A 158 -7.11 17.52 8.40
C SER A 158 -7.33 16.48 9.47
N GLU A 159 -6.28 16.14 10.20
CA GLU A 159 -6.25 15.28 11.39
C GLU A 159 -7.60 15.23 12.12
N ALA A 160 -8.49 14.35 11.67
CA ALA A 160 -9.65 14.00 12.43
C ALA A 160 -9.09 13.07 13.48
N GLU A 161 -8.94 13.59 14.70
CA GLU A 161 -8.72 12.80 15.91
C GLU A 161 -9.42 11.46 15.73
N CYS A 162 -8.64 10.38 15.59
CA CYS A 162 -9.13 9.01 15.58
C CYS A 162 -9.69 8.73 16.97
N SER A 163 -10.87 9.29 17.24
CA SER A 163 -11.74 8.79 18.28
C SER A 163 -12.11 7.38 17.84
N GLU A 164 -11.70 6.42 18.67
CA GLU A 164 -12.04 5.02 18.53
C GLU A 164 -13.51 4.90 18.15
N ILE A 165 -13.79 4.44 16.92
CA ILE A 165 -15.13 4.04 16.56
C ILE A 165 -15.39 2.78 17.38
N GLU A 166 -15.91 2.97 18.60
CA GLU A 166 -16.43 1.91 19.44
C GLU A 166 -17.31 1.03 18.54
N SER A 167 -16.90 -0.23 18.42
CA SER A 167 -17.58 -1.28 17.67
C SER A 167 -18.91 -1.62 18.33
N SER A 168 -19.86 -0.70 18.25
CA SER A 168 -21.24 -0.94 18.63
C SER A 168 -21.89 -1.79 17.55
N PRO A 169 -22.51 -2.94 17.89
CA PRO A 169 -23.27 -3.71 16.91
C PRO A 169 -24.39 -2.83 16.35
N PRO A 170 -24.69 -2.88 15.04
CA PRO A 170 -25.73 -2.07 14.46
C PRO A 170 -27.06 -2.46 15.12
N LYS A 171 -27.57 -1.58 16.00
CA LYS A 171 -28.95 -1.66 16.48
C LYS A 171 -29.85 -1.62 15.26
N ARG A 172 -30.59 -2.70 15.03
CA ARG A 172 -31.60 -2.84 13.97
C ARG A 172 -32.59 -1.68 14.09
N LEU A 173 -32.36 -0.60 13.37
CA LEU A 173 -33.34 0.45 13.15
C LEU A 173 -34.29 -0.05 12.07
N LEU A 174 -35.32 -0.77 12.52
CA LEU A 174 -36.55 -0.99 11.76
C LEU A 174 -37.26 0.37 11.64
N SER A 175 -36.94 1.12 10.60
CA SER A 175 -37.75 2.27 10.17
C SER A 175 -37.79 2.35 8.65
N PRO A 176 -38.92 2.78 8.06
CA PRO A 176 -39.23 2.53 6.66
C PRO A 176 -38.35 3.37 5.75
N LEU A 177 -37.82 2.73 4.70
CA LEU A 177 -37.18 3.32 3.52
C LEU A 177 -37.88 4.63 3.10
N LYS A 178 -37.32 5.77 3.50
CA LYS A 178 -37.64 7.06 2.91
C LYS A 178 -36.34 7.77 2.56
N ASN A 179 -36.17 7.95 1.25
CA ASN A 179 -35.15 8.73 0.55
C ASN A 179 -33.74 8.12 0.43
N MET A 180 -33.62 7.04 -0.35
CA MET A 180 -32.35 6.52 -0.90
C MET A 180 -31.75 7.37 -2.04
N ASN A 181 -32.02 8.67 -2.09
CA ASN A 181 -31.55 9.58 -3.16
C ASN A 181 -30.72 10.75 -2.61
N SER A 182 -29.98 10.52 -1.52
CA SER A 182 -28.88 11.43 -1.18
C SER A 182 -27.71 11.12 -2.12
N PRO A 183 -27.18 12.11 -2.87
CA PRO A 183 -26.00 11.92 -3.72
C PRO A 183 -24.78 11.40 -2.93
N GLU A 184 -24.67 11.79 -1.66
CA GLU A 184 -23.60 11.36 -0.75
C GLU A 184 -23.75 9.88 -0.37
N LEU A 185 -24.97 9.42 -0.11
CA LEU A 185 -25.23 8.00 0.20
C LEU A 185 -24.98 7.10 -1.01
N GLN A 186 -25.27 7.59 -2.22
CA GLN A 186 -24.94 6.89 -3.47
C GLN A 186 -23.44 6.86 -3.73
N ARG A 187 -22.71 7.96 -3.49
CA ARG A 187 -21.24 7.97 -3.56
C ARG A 187 -20.62 7.01 -2.55
N HIS A 188 -21.08 7.02 -1.29
CA HIS A 188 -20.60 6.07 -0.28
C HIS A 188 -20.92 4.62 -0.63
N GLY A 189 -22.12 4.35 -1.15
CA GLY A 189 -22.52 3.02 -1.62
C GLY A 189 -21.62 2.53 -2.76
N GLN A 190 -21.34 3.38 -3.75
CA GLN A 190 -20.44 3.06 -4.86
C GLN A 190 -18.99 2.88 -4.40
N ALA A 191 -18.50 3.73 -3.50
CA ALA A 191 -17.17 3.59 -2.91
C ALA A 191 -17.05 2.27 -2.14
N LYS A 192 -18.08 1.88 -1.38
CA LYS A 192 -18.10 0.61 -0.66
C LYS A 192 -18.15 -0.60 -1.59
N VAL A 193 -18.92 -0.53 -2.68
CA VAL A 193 -18.94 -1.58 -3.71
C VAL A 193 -17.56 -1.71 -4.36
N LYS A 194 -16.94 -0.62 -4.79
CA LYS A 194 -15.57 -0.64 -5.34
C LYS A 194 -14.54 -1.15 -4.35
N SER A 195 -14.67 -0.79 -3.07
CA SER A 195 -13.82 -1.30 -1.99
C SER A 195 -13.96 -2.82 -1.84
N LEU A 196 -15.20 -3.33 -1.87
CA LEU A 196 -15.46 -4.78 -1.81
C LEU A 196 -15.00 -5.52 -3.07
N GLU A 197 -15.16 -4.91 -4.25
CA GLU A 197 -14.63 -5.44 -5.51
C GLU A 197 -13.10 -5.53 -5.46
N CYS A 198 -12.44 -4.49 -4.95
CA CYS A 198 -10.99 -4.48 -4.71
C CYS A 198 -10.57 -5.59 -3.74
N GLN A 199 -11.28 -5.75 -2.62
CA GLN A 199 -11.03 -6.83 -1.67
C GLN A 199 -11.17 -8.22 -2.32
N LEU A 200 -12.18 -8.40 -3.17
CA LEU A 200 -12.39 -9.65 -3.91
C LEU A 200 -11.28 -9.92 -4.92
N GLU A 201 -10.85 -8.90 -5.68
CA GLU A 201 -9.75 -9.04 -6.62
C GLU A 201 -8.43 -9.36 -5.90
N LEU A 202 -8.16 -8.72 -4.76
CA LEU A 202 -7.03 -9.02 -3.90
C LEU A 202 -7.07 -10.46 -3.35
N LEU A 203 -8.21 -10.90 -2.82
CA LEU A 203 -8.38 -12.28 -2.33
C LEU A 203 -8.23 -13.31 -3.45
N SER A 204 -8.64 -12.96 -4.68
CA SER A 204 -8.44 -13.84 -5.83
C SER A 204 -6.97 -14.02 -6.16
N TRP A 205 -6.18 -12.97 -5.96
CA TRP A 205 -4.74 -12.98 -6.16
C TRP A 205 -4.03 -13.79 -5.08
N ASP A 206 -4.42 -13.61 -3.81
CA ASP A 206 -3.91 -14.41 -2.68
C ASP A 206 -4.14 -15.90 -2.88
N LYS A 207 -5.34 -16.25 -3.35
CA LYS A 207 -5.65 -17.63 -3.68
C LYS A 207 -4.73 -18.16 -4.78
N GLN A 208 -4.43 -17.36 -5.79
CA GLN A 208 -3.53 -17.78 -6.86
C GLN A 208 -2.10 -17.99 -6.35
N HIS A 209 -1.56 -17.06 -5.57
CA HIS A 209 -0.24 -17.18 -4.96
C HIS A 209 -0.12 -18.43 -4.07
N LEU A 210 -1.10 -18.65 -3.19
CA LEU A 210 -1.12 -19.84 -2.33
C LEU A 210 -1.22 -21.15 -3.12
N VAL A 211 -1.91 -21.16 -4.26
CA VAL A 211 -1.95 -22.33 -5.14
C VAL A 211 -0.58 -22.58 -5.76
N GLU A 212 0.11 -21.53 -6.23
CA GLU A 212 1.46 -21.62 -6.78
C GLU A 212 2.47 -22.13 -5.74
N GLU A 213 2.45 -21.61 -4.51
CA GLU A 213 3.29 -22.10 -3.41
C GLU A 213 3.01 -23.58 -3.09
N VAL A 214 1.74 -23.98 -3.02
CA VAL A 214 1.36 -25.37 -2.77
C VAL A 214 1.85 -26.29 -3.89
N ASP A 215 1.82 -25.85 -5.14
CA ASP A 215 2.26 -26.66 -6.26
C ASP A 215 3.79 -26.78 -6.33
N ILE A 216 4.53 -25.73 -5.95
CA ILE A 216 5.98 -25.79 -5.74
C ILE A 216 6.32 -26.80 -4.63
N LEU A 217 5.68 -26.69 -3.46
CA LEU A 217 5.91 -27.60 -2.33
C LEU A 217 5.56 -29.05 -2.66
N LYS A 218 4.53 -29.28 -3.48
CA LYS A 218 4.19 -30.63 -3.97
C LYS A 218 5.27 -31.18 -4.90
N ALA A 219 5.81 -30.35 -5.79
CA ALA A 219 6.88 -30.74 -6.70
C ALA A 219 8.14 -31.14 -5.91
N ASP A 220 8.53 -30.32 -4.93
CA ASP A 220 9.67 -30.60 -4.04
C ASP A 220 9.47 -31.90 -3.25
N LEU A 221 8.25 -32.15 -2.75
CA LEU A 221 7.90 -33.40 -2.06
C LEU A 221 7.90 -34.63 -2.98
N SER A 222 7.56 -34.46 -4.27
CA SER A 222 7.63 -35.55 -5.24
C SER A 222 9.06 -35.90 -5.64
N ASP A 223 9.97 -34.93 -5.66
CA ASP A 223 11.39 -35.15 -5.98
C ASP A 223 12.17 -35.78 -4.80
N LEU A 224 11.67 -35.63 -3.58
CA LEU A 224 12.21 -36.25 -2.36
C LEU A 224 11.81 -37.72 -2.15
N ARG A 225 10.95 -38.28 -3.01
CA ARG A 225 10.32 -39.60 -2.82
C ARG A 225 10.81 -40.65 -3.82
#